data_AF-A0A352CQV7-F1
#
_entry.id   AF-A0A352CQV7-F1
#
_cell.length_a   1.000
_cell.length_b   1.000
_cell.length_c   1.000
_cell.angle_alpha   90.00
_cell.angle_beta   90.00
_cell.angle_gamma   90.00
#
_symmetry.space_group_name_H-M   'P 1'
#
loop_
_entity.id
_entity.type
_entity.pdbx_description
1 polymer ?
#
loop_
_entity_poly.entity_id
_entity_poly.type
_entity_poly.pdbx_seq_one_letter_code
_entity_poly.pdbx_strand_id
1 'polypeptide(L)'
;MPNVEETYDIAVVGAGHAGCEAALASARLGFETIIFTVSVDSIALMPCNPNVGGSSKGHLVRELDALGGEMGKNIDKTFIQSKMLNTSKGPA
;
A
#
# COMPACT_ATOMS: atom_id res chain seq x y z
N MET A 1 37.87 1.89 -0.50
CA MET A 1 36.72 1.15 0.05
C MET A 1 36.14 0.35 -1.10
N PRO A 2 35.90 -0.96 -0.97
CA PRO A 2 35.18 -1.68 -2.02
C PRO A 2 33.77 -1.07 -2.13
N ASN A 3 33.39 -0.67 -3.34
CA ASN A 3 32.01 -0.28 -3.62
C ASN A 3 31.15 -1.54 -3.61
N VAL A 4 29.95 -1.45 -3.06
CA VAL A 4 28.92 -2.47 -3.24
C VAL A 4 28.19 -2.11 -4.52
N GLU A 5 28.25 -3.00 -5.51
CA GLU A 5 27.54 -2.88 -6.79
C GLU A 5 26.57 -4.04 -6.93
N GLU A 6 25.28 -3.73 -7.04
CA GLU A 6 24.20 -4.69 -7.26
C GLU A 6 23.30 -4.15 -8.37
N THR A 7 22.61 -5.04 -9.08
CA THR A 7 21.69 -4.69 -10.17
C THR A 7 20.28 -5.12 -9.80
N TYR A 8 19.30 -4.27 -10.09
CA TYR A 8 17.89 -4.53 -9.84
C TYR A 8 17.08 -4.05 -11.05
N ASP A 9 15.96 -4.70 -11.34
CA ASP A 9 15.05 -4.28 -12.41
C ASP A 9 14.31 -2.99 -12.03
N ILE A 10 13.88 -2.89 -10.76
CA ILE A 10 13.07 -1.78 -10.25
C ILE A 10 13.60 -1.31 -8.90
N ALA A 11 13.84 -0.01 -8.78
CA ALA A 11 14.18 0.65 -7.53
C ALA A 11 13.03 1.56 -7.07
N VAL A 12 12.43 1.25 -5.92
CA VAL A 12 11.37 2.05 -5.29
C VAL A 12 11.98 2.92 -4.19
N VAL A 13 11.83 4.24 -4.31
CA VAL A 13 12.35 5.19 -3.33
C VAL A 13 11.24 5.65 -2.40
N GLY A 14 11.28 5.17 -1.16
CA GLY A 14 10.34 5.48 -0.08
C GLY A 14 9.36 4.33 0.19
N ALA A 15 9.31 3.87 1.44
CA ALA A 15 8.41 2.81 1.88
C ALA A 15 7.13 3.32 2.55
N GLY A 16 6.50 4.34 1.96
CA GLY A 16 5.15 4.77 2.35
C GLY A 16 4.07 3.93 1.65
N HIS A 17 2.79 4.30 1.83
CA HIS A 17 1.65 3.57 1.24
C HIS A 17 1.81 3.27 -0.26
N ALA A 18 2.21 4.27 -1.06
CA ALA A 18 2.42 4.10 -2.49
C ALA A 18 3.64 3.23 -2.82
N GLY A 19 4.73 3.39 -2.07
CA GLY A 19 5.96 2.62 -2.29
C GLY A 19 5.79 1.14 -1.94
N CYS A 20 5.03 0.82 -0.89
CA CYS A 20 4.69 -0.55 -0.55
C CYS A 20 3.89 -1.23 -1.67
N GLU A 21 2.84 -0.59 -2.18
CA GLU A 21 2.05 -1.15 -3.29
C GLU A 21 2.90 -1.30 -4.56
N ALA A 22 3.73 -0.30 -4.89
CA ALA A 22 4.62 -0.35 -6.06
C ALA A 22 5.63 -1.50 -5.96
N ALA A 23 6.31 -1.63 -4.81
CA ALA A 23 7.33 -2.66 -4.62
C ALA A 23 6.74 -4.07 -4.56
N LEU A 24 5.57 -4.22 -3.93
CA LEU A 24 4.86 -5.50 -3.91
C LEU A 24 4.36 -5.89 -5.29
N ALA A 25 3.82 -4.95 -6.05
CA ALA A 25 3.35 -5.20 -7.40
C ALA A 25 4.51 -5.64 -8.31
N SER A 26 5.63 -4.91 -8.33
CA SER A 26 6.79 -5.27 -9.16
C SER A 26 7.40 -6.61 -8.76
N ALA A 27 7.59 -6.85 -7.46
CA ALA A 27 8.14 -8.11 -6.97
C ALA A 27 7.24 -9.31 -7.32
N ARG A 28 5.91 -9.16 -7.21
CA ARG A 28 4.93 -10.21 -7.56
C ARG A 28 4.84 -10.48 -9.06
N LEU A 29 5.19 -9.51 -9.89
CA LEU A 29 5.31 -9.68 -11.33
C LEU A 29 6.64 -10.35 -11.74
N GLY A 30 7.52 -10.64 -10.78
CA GLY A 30 8.78 -11.36 -11.01
C GLY A 30 9.99 -10.47 -11.27
N PHE A 31 9.87 -9.15 -11.11
CA PHE A 31 11.00 -8.23 -11.22
C PHE A 31 11.84 -8.21 -9.94
N GLU A 32 13.15 -8.20 -10.09
CA GLU A 32 14.07 -8.00 -8.98
C GLU A 32 13.93 -6.55 -8.47
N THR A 33 13.26 -6.40 -7.33
CA THR A 33 12.83 -5.10 -6.81
C THR A 33 13.55 -4.78 -5.52
N ILE A 34 14.18 -3.61 -5.46
CA ILE A 34 14.72 -3.03 -4.23
C ILE A 34 13.85 -1.86 -3.77
N ILE A 35 13.58 -1.78 -2.48
CA ILE A 35 12.88 -0.65 -1.86
C ILE A 35 13.78 0.03 -0.84
N PHE A 36 13.89 1.36 -0.97
CA PHE A 36 14.64 2.20 -0.05
C PHE A 36 13.70 2.89 0.94
N THR A 37 14.12 2.96 2.20
CA THR A 37 13.43 3.74 3.23
C THR A 37 14.44 4.42 4.13
N VAL A 38 14.08 5.58 4.66
CA VAL A 38 14.89 6.30 5.66
C VAL A 38 14.79 5.62 7.03
N SER A 39 13.66 4.98 7.32
CA SER A 39 13.44 4.22 8.55
C SER A 39 12.57 3.00 8.27
N VAL A 40 13.02 1.84 8.77
CA VAL A 40 12.26 0.58 8.71
C VAL A 40 11.05 0.63 9.64
N ASP A 41 11.16 1.35 10.76
CA ASP A 41 10.05 1.51 11.72
C ASP A 41 8.87 2.32 11.15
N SER A 42 9.12 3.10 10.09
CA SER A 42 8.13 3.99 9.47
C SER A 42 7.50 3.42 8.19
N ILE A 43 7.72 2.13 7.89
CA ILE A 43 7.14 1.50 6.70
C ILE A 43 5.61 1.53 6.79
N ALA A 44 4.97 2.07 5.74
CA ALA A 44 3.51 2.23 5.64
C ALA A 44 2.86 2.90 6.86
N LEU A 45 3.59 3.76 7.57
CA LEU A 45 3.06 4.52 8.69
C LEU A 45 1.89 5.39 8.24
N MET A 46 0.84 5.49 9.07
CA MET A 46 -0.32 6.36 8.86
C MET A 46 -0.19 7.66 9.69
N PRO A 47 0.50 8.71 9.19
CA PRO A 47 0.86 9.88 10.00
C PRO A 47 -0.29 10.86 10.25
N CYS A 48 -1.41 10.72 9.54
CA CYS A 48 -2.53 11.65 9.61
C CYS A 48 -3.63 11.08 10.51
N ASN A 49 -4.53 10.30 9.93
CA ASN A 49 -5.67 9.72 10.62
C ASN A 49 -5.62 8.19 10.52
N PRO A 50 -6.02 7.45 11.56
CA PRO A 50 -5.98 5.99 11.57
C PRO A 50 -7.21 5.40 10.87
N ASN A 51 -7.48 5.81 9.62
CA ASN A 51 -8.56 5.26 8.82
C ASN A 51 -8.14 4.94 7.38
N VAL A 52 -8.77 3.90 6.82
CA VAL A 52 -8.64 3.50 5.43
C VAL A 52 -10.05 3.46 4.84
N GLY A 53 -10.24 4.03 3.67
CA GLY A 53 -11.55 4.18 3.03
C GLY A 53 -12.24 5.52 3.34
N GLY A 54 -13.57 5.53 3.25
CA GLY A 54 -14.39 6.75 3.15
C GLY A 54 -15.09 6.83 1.80
N SER A 55 -15.88 7.89 1.55
CA SER A 55 -16.77 7.95 0.38
C SER A 55 -16.05 7.71 -0.95
N SER A 56 -14.94 8.38 -1.22
CA SER A 56 -14.17 8.18 -2.47
C SER A 56 -13.00 7.20 -2.28
N LYS A 57 -12.31 7.29 -1.14
CA LYS A 57 -11.15 6.44 -0.84
C LYS A 57 -11.51 4.96 -0.76
N GLY A 58 -12.74 4.62 -0.35
CA GLY A 58 -13.21 3.24 -0.29
C GLY A 58 -13.24 2.55 -1.65
N HIS A 59 -13.59 3.29 -2.72
CA HIS A 59 -13.52 2.78 -4.09
C HIS A 59 -12.08 2.47 -4.48
N LEU A 60 -11.15 3.40 -4.25
CA LEU A 60 -9.72 3.19 -4.57
C LEU A 60 -9.12 1.99 -3.82
N VAL A 61 -9.48 1.79 -2.56
CA VAL A 61 -9.01 0.63 -1.77
C VAL A 61 -9.54 -0.68 -2.36
N ARG A 62 -10.80 -0.70 -2.79
CA ARG A 62 -11.41 -1.89 -3.45
C ARG A 62 -10.84 -2.14 -4.84
N GLU A 63 -10.54 -1.10 -5.59
CA GLU A 63 -9.87 -1.20 -6.89
C GLU A 63 -8.44 -1.74 -6.73
N LEU A 64 -7.68 -1.24 -5.76
CA LEU A 64 -6.35 -1.76 -5.42
C LEU A 64 -6.41 -3.23 -5.03
N ASP A 65 -7.37 -3.61 -4.17
CA ASP A 65 -7.58 -5.00 -3.77
C ASP A 65 -7.90 -5.92 -4.97
N ALA A 66 -8.76 -5.46 -5.89
CA ALA A 66 -9.09 -6.19 -7.11
C ALA A 66 -7.89 -6.37 -8.05
N LEU A 67 -6.97 -5.40 -8.08
CA LEU A 67 -5.70 -5.50 -8.82
C LEU A 67 -4.64 -6.35 -8.11
N GLY A 68 -4.93 -6.87 -6.92
CA GLY A 68 -4.02 -7.71 -6.14
C GLY A 68 -3.10 -6.94 -5.18
N GLY A 69 -3.39 -5.65 -4.92
CA GLY A 69 -2.74 -4.83 -3.91
C GLY A 69 -2.96 -5.34 -2.48
N GLU A 70 -2.30 -4.72 -1.52
CA GLU A 70 -2.33 -5.16 -0.12
C GLU A 70 -3.15 -4.26 0.81
N MET A 71 -3.47 -3.02 0.42
CA MET A 71 -4.16 -2.06 1.28
C MET A 71 -5.50 -2.62 1.81
N GLY A 72 -6.30 -3.26 0.95
CA GLY A 72 -7.58 -3.89 1.34
C GLY A 72 -7.39 -5.04 2.35
N LYS A 73 -6.47 -5.96 2.07
CA LYS A 73 -6.18 -7.10 2.94
C LYS A 73 -5.60 -6.67 4.29
N ASN A 74 -4.78 -5.63 4.29
CA ASN A 74 -4.16 -5.12 5.52
C ASN A 74 -5.18 -4.42 6.41
N ILE A 75 -6.08 -3.60 5.85
CA ILE A 75 -7.13 -3.01 6.68
C ILE A 75 -8.06 -4.07 7.24
N ASP A 76 -8.44 -5.09 6.45
CA ASP A 76 -9.31 -6.19 6.90
C ASP A 76 -8.74 -6.97 8.09
N LYS A 77 -7.41 -7.03 8.22
CA LYS A 77 -6.72 -7.68 9.36
C LYS A 77 -6.53 -6.79 10.59
N THR A 78 -6.60 -5.48 10.42
CA THR A 78 -6.14 -4.51 11.44
C THR A 78 -7.20 -3.51 11.89
N PHE A 79 -8.36 -3.46 11.22
CA PHE A 79 -9.43 -2.54 11.62
C PHE A 79 -9.99 -2.91 12.99
N ILE A 80 -10.31 -1.88 13.76
CA ILE A 80 -11.11 -2.00 15.00
C ILE A 80 -12.59 -1.73 14.75
N GLN A 81 -12.92 -1.08 13.62
CA GLN A 81 -14.28 -0.73 13.24
C GLN A 81 -14.43 -0.73 11.71
N SER A 82 -15.56 -1.23 11.22
CA SER A 82 -15.98 -1.13 9.82
C SER A 82 -17.37 -0.51 9.73
N LYS A 83 -17.57 0.41 8.78
CA LYS A 83 -18.85 1.09 8.55
C LYS A 83 -19.03 1.43 7.07
N MET A 84 -20.17 1.04 6.51
CA MET A 84 -20.60 1.52 5.20
C MET A 84 -21.15 2.94 5.31
N LEU A 85 -20.67 3.86 4.46
CA LEU A 85 -21.16 5.23 4.37
C LEU A 85 -22.26 5.34 3.31
N ASN A 86 -23.10 6.38 3.39
CA ASN A 86 -24.14 6.69 2.39
C ASN A 86 -25.13 5.55 2.10
N THR A 87 -25.43 4.67 3.07
CA THR A 87 -26.34 3.52 2.88
C THR A 87 -27.75 3.90 2.45
N SER A 88 -28.18 5.15 2.68
CA SER A 88 -29.48 5.67 2.25
C SER A 88 -29.52 6.17 0.80
N LYS A 89 -28.40 6.16 0.07
CA LYS A 89 -28.28 6.74 -1.28
C LYS A 89 -28.13 5.71 -2.41
N GLY A 90 -28.27 4.42 -2.08
CA GLY A 90 -28.04 3.31 -3.02
C GLY A 90 -26.58 2.87 -3.07
N PRO A 91 -26.26 1.83 -3.87
CA PRO A 91 -24.93 1.22 -3.93
C PRO A 91 -23.93 1.92 -4.85
N ALA A 92 -24.40 2.89 -5.66
CA ALA A 92 -23.58 3.64 -6.61
C ALA A 92 -22.93 4.87 -5.96
#